data_AF-A0A3B3WZK0-F1
#
_entry.id   AF-A0A3B3WZK0-F1
#
_cell.length_a   1.000
_cell.length_b   1.000
_cell.length_c   1.000
_cell.angle_alpha   90.00
_cell.angle_beta   90.00
_cell.angle_gamma   90.00
#
_symmetry.space_group_name_H-M   'P 1'
#
loop_
_entity.id
_entity.type
_entity.pdbx_description
1 polymer ?
#
loop_
_entity_poly.entity_id
_entity_poly.type
_entity_poly.pdbx_seq_one_letter_code
_entity_poly.pdbx_strand_id
1 'polypeptide(L)'
;MLASNLSAELHDDQAQKVDKYLHQFHLSDKTLMELSMRFRREMDKGLCRDTNPTAAVKMLPTYVLSTPDGTEQGEFLALDLGGSNFRILLVKVKGNGDQKVEMESQIYDIPDLVMRGSGSDLFDHIADCLADFLEKMGIKDKKLPLGFTFSFPCLQTKLDESVLISWTKGFRLSGVEGNDVVSLLRKSIKKRGVKENNTFGHKTVIPRHGSVSPKRLWGFGGIVVDHFYRTALDSTRTTQLFMNCVIV
;
A
#
# COMPACT_ATOMS: atom_id res chain seq x y z
N MET A 1 -40.97 -4.18 -41.84
CA MET A 1 -40.15 -2.96 -41.98
C MET A 1 -40.48 -1.88 -40.95
N LEU A 2 -41.74 -1.68 -40.52
CA LEU A 2 -42.07 -0.63 -39.53
C LEU A 2 -41.62 -0.94 -38.09
N ALA A 3 -41.76 -2.18 -37.61
CA ALA A 3 -41.37 -2.56 -36.24
C ALA A 3 -39.85 -2.55 -36.00
N SER A 4 -39.04 -2.83 -37.04
CA SER A 4 -37.58 -2.77 -36.98
C SER A 4 -37.06 -1.34 -36.88
N ASN A 5 -37.73 -0.38 -37.53
CA ASN A 5 -37.35 1.03 -37.49
C ASN A 5 -37.73 1.68 -36.15
N LEU A 6 -38.89 1.34 -35.58
CA LEU A 6 -39.32 1.84 -34.27
C LEU A 6 -38.43 1.33 -33.12
N SER A 7 -37.98 0.07 -33.20
CA SER A 7 -37.02 -0.53 -32.25
C SER A 7 -35.65 0.17 -32.29
N ALA A 8 -35.16 0.49 -33.49
CA ALA A 8 -33.90 1.21 -33.68
C ALA A 8 -33.97 2.64 -33.14
N GLU A 9 -35.07 3.37 -33.39
CA GLU A 9 -35.31 4.73 -32.87
C GLU A 9 -35.43 4.77 -31.34
N LEU A 10 -36.11 3.78 -30.73
CA LEU A 10 -36.21 3.65 -29.27
C LEU A 10 -34.85 3.32 -28.61
N HIS A 11 -34.02 2.51 -29.29
CA HIS A 11 -32.66 2.21 -28.84
C HIS A 11 -31.74 3.44 -28.94
N ASP A 12 -31.92 4.28 -29.96
CA ASP A 12 -31.15 5.49 -30.19
C ASP A 12 -31.46 6.59 -29.15
N ASP A 13 -32.73 6.76 -28.76
CA ASP A 13 -33.11 7.70 -27.69
C ASP A 13 -32.56 7.28 -26.30
N GLN A 14 -32.51 5.97 -26.02
CA GLN A 14 -31.87 5.46 -24.81
C GLN A 14 -30.35 5.65 -24.83
N ALA A 15 -29.70 5.41 -25.97
CA ALA A 15 -28.27 5.63 -26.14
C ALA A 15 -27.89 7.11 -25.96
N GLN A 16 -28.64 8.03 -26.58
CA GLN A 16 -28.44 9.47 -26.43
C GLN A 16 -28.62 9.95 -24.98
N LYS A 17 -29.59 9.38 -24.25
CA LYS A 17 -29.77 9.66 -22.81
C LYS A 17 -28.57 9.19 -22.01
N VAL A 18 -28.09 7.96 -22.24
CA VAL A 18 -26.90 7.40 -21.57
C VAL A 18 -25.67 8.25 -21.87
N ASP A 19 -25.43 8.61 -23.13
CA ASP A 19 -24.29 9.44 -23.55
C ASP A 19 -24.33 10.81 -22.88
N LYS A 20 -25.51 11.43 -22.76
CA LYS A 20 -25.67 12.69 -22.03
C LYS A 20 -25.30 12.56 -20.55
N TYR A 21 -25.63 11.45 -19.90
CA TYR A 21 -25.20 11.19 -18.52
C TYR A 21 -23.70 10.92 -18.43
N LEU A 22 -23.15 10.12 -19.35
CA LEU A 22 -21.73 9.75 -19.38
C LEU A 22 -20.81 10.88 -19.84
N HIS A 23 -21.33 11.88 -20.55
CA HIS A 23 -20.56 13.04 -20.99
C HIS A 23 -19.89 13.77 -19.82
N GLN A 24 -20.49 13.77 -18.63
CA GLN A 24 -19.89 14.39 -17.43
C GLN A 24 -18.64 13.65 -16.91
N PHE A 25 -18.46 12.39 -17.32
CA PHE A 25 -17.30 11.57 -16.97
C PHE A 25 -16.21 11.61 -18.06
N HIS A 26 -16.50 12.20 -19.22
CA HIS A 26 -15.51 12.44 -20.26
C HIS A 26 -14.68 13.67 -19.91
N LEU A 27 -13.45 13.43 -19.46
CA LEU A 27 -12.49 14.49 -19.17
C LEU A 27 -11.69 14.82 -20.43
N SER A 28 -11.76 16.07 -20.87
CA SER A 28 -10.93 16.56 -21.96
C SER A 28 -9.45 16.67 -21.54
N ASP A 29 -8.52 16.64 -22.49
CA ASP A 29 -7.08 16.87 -22.23
C ASP A 29 -6.83 18.18 -21.48
N LYS A 30 -7.60 19.23 -21.81
CA LYS A 30 -7.55 20.52 -21.10
C LYS A 30 -7.91 20.36 -19.62
N THR A 31 -8.99 19.63 -19.33
CA THR A 31 -9.43 19.36 -17.95
C THR A 31 -8.38 18.53 -17.20
N LEU A 32 -7.80 17.51 -17.84
CA LEU A 32 -6.75 16.68 -17.24
C LEU A 32 -5.50 17.50 -16.92
N MET A 33 -5.08 18.39 -17.82
CA MET A 33 -3.95 19.29 -17.58
C MET A 33 -4.22 20.25 -16.40
N GLU A 34 -5.44 20.80 -16.33
CA GLU A 34 -5.83 21.65 -15.20
C GLU A 34 -5.81 20.89 -13.87
N LEU A 35 -6.32 19.66 -13.83
CA LEU A 35 -6.26 18.79 -12.66
C LEU A 35 -4.81 18.48 -12.26
N SER A 36 -3.94 18.20 -13.23
CA SER A 36 -2.51 17.97 -12.99
C SER A 36 -1.85 19.18 -12.33
N MET A 37 -2.09 20.39 -12.85
CA MET A 37 -1.56 21.63 -12.26
C MET A 37 -2.11 21.88 -10.85
N ARG A 38 -3.40 21.64 -10.61
CA ARG A 38 -4.01 21.76 -9.28
C ARG A 38 -3.37 20.77 -8.29
N PHE A 39 -3.17 19.52 -8.72
CA PHE A 39 -2.52 18.50 -7.91
C PHE A 39 -1.07 18.87 -7.59
N ARG A 40 -0.30 19.36 -8.58
CA ARG A 40 1.06 19.87 -8.36
C ARG A 40 1.11 20.95 -7.29
N ARG A 41 0.21 21.94 -7.36
CA ARG A 41 0.12 23.01 -6.36
C ARG A 41 -0.19 22.48 -4.95
N GLU A 42 -1.06 21.48 -4.84
CA GLU A 42 -1.34 20.85 -3.53
C GLU A 42 -0.15 20.04 -3.01
N MET A 43 0.65 19.41 -3.88
CA MET A 43 1.92 18.80 -3.48
C MET A 43 2.91 19.85 -2.95
N ASP A 44 3.10 20.96 -3.67
CA ASP A 44 4.00 22.04 -3.23
C ASP A 44 3.56 22.62 -1.87
N LYS A 45 2.25 22.80 -1.66
CA LYS A 45 1.69 23.17 -0.35
C LYS A 45 1.93 22.11 0.74
N GLY A 46 1.82 20.84 0.37
CA GLY A 46 2.08 19.71 1.27
C GLY A 46 3.55 19.63 1.70
N LEU A 47 4.49 20.00 0.83
CA LEU A 47 5.92 20.00 1.17
C LEU A 47 6.34 21.23 1.98
N CYS A 48 5.68 22.37 1.78
CA CYS A 48 6.00 23.60 2.51
C CYS A 48 5.53 23.53 3.97
N ARG A 49 6.45 23.82 4.89
CA ARG A 49 6.23 23.77 6.35
C ARG A 49 5.01 24.56 6.80
N ASP A 50 4.83 25.77 6.28
CA ASP A 50 3.80 26.70 6.76
C ASP A 50 2.41 26.34 6.24
N THR A 51 2.34 25.75 5.04
CA THR A 51 1.05 25.39 4.41
C THR A 51 0.64 23.94 4.65
N ASN A 52 1.57 23.04 5.00
CA ASN A 52 1.33 21.62 5.25
C ASN A 52 0.17 21.32 6.23
N PRO A 53 0.03 22.03 7.37
CA PRO A 53 -1.06 21.76 8.32
C PRO A 53 -2.45 21.81 7.68
N THR A 54 -2.63 22.72 6.71
CA THR A 54 -3.90 22.92 5.98
C THR A 54 -3.95 22.28 4.59
N ALA A 55 -2.84 21.72 4.09
CA ALA A 55 -2.78 21.10 2.77
C ALA A 55 -3.67 19.85 2.68
N ALA A 56 -4.33 19.67 1.53
CA ALA A 56 -5.14 18.48 1.25
C ALA A 56 -4.27 17.25 0.96
N VAL A 57 -3.13 17.45 0.28
CA VAL A 57 -2.11 16.44 0.02
C VAL A 57 -0.99 16.60 1.04
N LYS A 58 -0.86 15.66 1.98
CA LYS A 58 0.00 15.83 3.16
C LYS A 58 1.50 15.63 2.93
N MET A 59 1.91 15.05 1.80
CA MET A 59 3.31 14.81 1.43
C MET A 59 4.17 14.28 2.59
N LEU A 60 3.69 13.21 3.24
CA LEU A 60 4.27 12.68 4.46
C LEU A 60 5.66 12.05 4.19
N PRO A 61 6.73 12.45 4.91
CA PRO A 61 8.05 11.86 4.76
C PRO A 61 8.07 10.38 5.16
N THR A 62 8.72 9.54 4.33
CA THR A 62 8.82 8.08 4.56
C THR A 62 10.14 7.64 5.17
N TYR A 63 11.13 8.54 5.25
CA TYR A 63 12.50 8.27 5.71
C TYR A 63 13.26 7.22 4.87
N VAL A 64 12.75 6.85 3.70
CA VAL A 64 13.47 6.10 2.67
C VAL A 64 14.23 7.11 1.81
N LEU A 65 15.55 7.06 1.88
CA LEU A 65 16.42 8.09 1.27
C LEU A 65 16.89 7.74 -0.14
N SER A 66 16.85 6.46 -0.51
CA SER A 66 17.29 5.98 -1.81
C SER A 66 16.48 4.76 -2.25
N THR A 67 16.50 4.50 -3.56
CA THR A 67 16.07 3.22 -4.11
C THR A 67 17.11 2.14 -3.83
N PRO A 68 16.73 0.87 -3.93
CA PRO A 68 17.66 -0.25 -3.86
C PRO A 68 18.83 -0.07 -4.84
N ASP A 69 20.04 -0.41 -4.39
CA ASP A 69 21.27 -0.30 -5.19
C ASP A 69 21.76 -1.66 -5.71
N GLY A 70 21.08 -2.74 -5.33
CA GLY A 70 21.38 -4.09 -5.78
C GLY A 70 22.40 -4.82 -4.91
N THR A 71 22.89 -4.21 -3.84
CA THR A 71 23.76 -4.84 -2.84
C THR A 71 22.97 -5.54 -1.73
N GLU A 72 21.63 -5.44 -1.76
CA GLU A 72 20.77 -6.07 -0.76
C GLU A 72 20.89 -7.59 -0.81
N GLN A 73 20.94 -8.22 0.36
CA GLN A 73 21.02 -9.67 0.51
C GLN A 73 20.45 -10.11 1.85
N GLY A 74 19.95 -11.35 1.89
CA GLY A 74 19.45 -11.97 3.12
C GLY A 74 18.01 -12.45 3.01
N GLU A 75 17.46 -12.90 4.15
CA GLU A 75 16.07 -13.33 4.29
C GLU A 75 15.31 -12.30 5.13
N PHE A 76 14.12 -11.91 4.70
CA PHE A 76 13.31 -10.86 5.31
C PHE A 76 11.86 -11.31 5.42
N LEU A 77 11.18 -10.89 6.49
CA LEU A 77 9.74 -10.98 6.60
C LEU A 77 9.12 -9.66 6.17
N ALA A 78 7.97 -9.71 5.50
CA ALA A 78 7.17 -8.53 5.20
C ALA A 78 5.71 -8.78 5.55
N LEU A 79 5.12 -7.83 6.26
CA LEU A 79 3.70 -7.76 6.55
C LEU A 79 3.08 -6.70 5.65
N ASP A 80 1.98 -7.00 4.97
CA ASP A 80 1.26 -6.05 4.13
C ASP A 80 -0.21 -5.99 4.54
N LEU A 81 -0.57 -4.84 5.12
CA LEU A 81 -1.92 -4.50 5.55
C LEU A 81 -2.38 -3.25 4.80
N GLY A 82 -3.44 -3.39 3.98
CA GLY A 82 -3.96 -2.24 3.26
C GLY A 82 -5.41 -2.30 2.80
N GLY A 83 -6.15 -3.33 3.19
CA GLY A 83 -7.54 -3.59 2.88
C GLY A 83 -8.03 -4.80 3.69
N SER A 84 -9.02 -5.54 3.19
CA SER A 84 -9.54 -6.75 3.87
C SER A 84 -8.59 -7.96 3.83
N ASN A 85 -7.57 -7.91 2.97
CA ASN A 85 -6.57 -8.97 2.84
C ASN A 85 -5.27 -8.54 3.55
N PHE A 86 -4.86 -9.33 4.53
CA PHE A 86 -3.56 -9.24 5.16
C PHE A 86 -2.59 -10.23 4.50
N ARG A 87 -1.38 -9.83 4.18
CA ARG A 87 -0.38 -10.73 3.58
C ARG A 87 0.88 -10.77 4.42
N ILE A 88 1.43 -11.97 4.56
CA ILE A 88 2.76 -12.20 5.13
C ILE A 88 3.64 -12.79 4.04
N LEU A 89 4.88 -12.32 3.93
CA LEU A 89 5.86 -12.80 2.99
C LEU A 89 7.17 -13.15 3.67
N LEU A 90 7.83 -14.18 3.17
CA LEU A 90 9.25 -14.45 3.33
C LEU A 90 9.95 -14.13 2.01
N VAL A 91 10.85 -13.15 2.04
CA VAL A 91 11.61 -12.68 0.88
C VAL A 91 13.07 -13.09 1.06
N LYS A 92 13.66 -13.75 0.05
CA LYS A 92 15.06 -14.16 0.05
C LYS A 92 15.77 -13.47 -1.11
N VAL A 93 16.79 -12.68 -0.81
CA VAL A 93 17.59 -11.94 -1.78
C VAL A 93 19.01 -12.50 -1.79
N LYS A 94 19.47 -12.99 -2.95
CA LYS A 94 20.81 -13.59 -3.11
C LYS A 94 21.83 -12.53 -3.56
N GLY A 95 22.94 -12.41 -2.82
CA GLY A 95 23.96 -11.36 -3.01
C GLY A 95 25.07 -11.63 -4.04
N ASN A 96 25.00 -12.71 -4.82
CA ASN A 96 26.14 -13.18 -5.64
C ASN A 96 25.98 -12.91 -7.15
N GLY A 97 25.57 -11.70 -7.55
CA GLY A 97 25.54 -11.28 -8.96
C GLY A 97 24.31 -11.72 -9.77
N ASP A 98 23.58 -12.74 -9.33
CA ASP A 98 22.35 -13.20 -10.00
C ASP A 98 21.06 -12.46 -9.56
N GLN A 99 21.15 -11.53 -8.59
CA GLN A 99 20.04 -10.70 -8.05
C GLN A 99 18.67 -11.39 -7.96
N LYS A 100 18.67 -12.69 -7.70
CA LYS A 100 17.45 -13.49 -7.71
C LYS A 100 16.70 -13.25 -6.40
N VAL A 101 15.48 -12.75 -6.53
CA VAL A 101 14.54 -12.60 -5.41
C VAL A 101 13.59 -13.80 -5.43
N GLU A 102 13.55 -14.54 -4.32
CA GLU A 102 12.60 -15.64 -4.10
C GLU A 102 11.59 -15.19 -3.04
N MET A 103 10.30 -15.43 -3.28
CA MET A 103 9.22 -15.00 -2.38
C MET A 103 8.26 -16.14 -2.09
N GLU A 104 8.00 -16.35 -0.81
CA GLU A 104 6.93 -17.23 -0.31
C GLU A 104 5.91 -16.35 0.42
N SER A 105 4.62 -16.53 0.18
CA SER A 105 3.60 -15.65 0.76
C SER A 105 2.32 -16.38 1.15
N GLN A 106 1.63 -15.85 2.16
CA GLN A 106 0.32 -16.32 2.59
C GLN A 106 -0.61 -15.12 2.81
N ILE A 107 -1.86 -15.28 2.37
CA ILE A 107 -2.92 -14.30 2.60
C ILE A 107 -3.77 -14.80 3.78
N TYR A 108 -4.09 -13.88 4.66
CA TYR A 108 -4.97 -14.06 5.81
C TYR A 108 -6.12 -13.06 5.69
N ASP A 109 -7.33 -13.56 5.89
CA ASP A 109 -8.49 -12.69 5.95
C ASP A 109 -8.50 -11.90 7.26
N ILE A 110 -8.98 -10.66 7.20
CA ILE A 110 -9.26 -9.86 8.39
C ILE A 110 -10.78 -9.81 8.54
N PRO A 111 -11.34 -10.45 9.57
CA PRO A 111 -12.78 -10.41 9.79
C PRO A 111 -13.28 -8.97 9.95
N ASP A 112 -14.47 -8.67 9.43
CA ASP A 112 -15.08 -7.33 9.53
C ASP A 112 -15.20 -6.85 10.97
N LEU A 113 -15.46 -7.78 11.91
CA LEU A 113 -15.52 -7.49 13.34
C LEU A 113 -14.17 -6.98 13.87
N VAL A 114 -13.06 -7.56 13.39
CA VAL A 114 -11.71 -7.12 13.74
C VAL A 114 -11.43 -5.74 13.13
N MET A 115 -11.82 -5.49 11.87
CA MET A 115 -11.63 -4.18 11.20
C MET A 115 -12.36 -3.00 11.87
N ARG A 116 -13.36 -3.29 12.71
CA ARG A 116 -14.21 -2.31 13.42
C ARG A 116 -14.12 -2.43 14.95
N GLY A 117 -13.25 -3.31 15.44
CA GLY A 117 -13.08 -3.60 16.86
C GLY A 117 -12.07 -2.65 17.52
N SER A 118 -11.29 -3.18 18.46
CA SER A 118 -10.21 -2.43 19.09
C SER A 118 -8.87 -2.62 18.35
N GLY A 119 -7.96 -1.67 18.51
CA GLY A 119 -6.59 -1.84 18.02
C GLY A 119 -5.93 -3.12 18.54
N SER A 120 -6.22 -3.51 19.78
CA SER A 120 -5.67 -4.74 20.36
C SER A 120 -6.12 -5.98 19.58
N ASP A 121 -7.39 -6.05 19.18
CA ASP A 121 -7.94 -7.19 18.42
C ASP A 121 -7.25 -7.32 17.06
N LEU A 122 -7.01 -6.20 16.36
CA LEU A 122 -6.31 -6.21 15.07
C LEU A 122 -4.86 -6.66 15.19
N PHE A 123 -4.10 -6.08 16.11
CA PHE A 123 -2.68 -6.41 16.24
C PHE A 123 -2.46 -7.81 16.84
N ASP A 124 -3.38 -8.29 17.69
CA ASP A 124 -3.38 -9.68 18.18
C ASP A 124 -3.68 -10.66 17.03
N HIS A 125 -4.68 -10.36 16.18
CA HIS A 125 -4.95 -11.15 14.97
C HIS A 125 -3.75 -11.21 14.02
N ILE A 126 -3.08 -10.08 13.80
CA ILE A 126 -1.84 -10.03 12.99
C ILE A 126 -0.74 -10.90 13.61
N ALA A 127 -0.58 -10.86 14.94
CA ALA A 127 0.41 -11.67 15.64
C ALA A 127 0.10 -13.18 15.56
N ASP A 128 -1.18 -13.56 15.60
CA ASP A 128 -1.63 -14.94 15.38
C ASP A 128 -1.34 -15.42 13.96
N CYS A 129 -1.66 -14.61 12.95
CA CYS A 129 -1.35 -14.90 11.55
C CYS A 129 0.16 -15.07 11.34
N LEU A 130 0.98 -14.20 11.95
CA LEU A 130 2.43 -14.30 11.90
C LEU A 130 2.94 -15.60 12.54
N ALA A 131 2.43 -15.97 13.71
CA ALA A 131 2.82 -17.20 14.39
C ALA A 131 2.52 -18.44 13.53
N ASP A 132 1.31 -18.50 12.93
CA ASP A 132 0.91 -19.57 12.02
C ASP A 132 1.80 -19.64 10.76
N PHE A 133 2.11 -18.49 10.14
CA PHE A 133 3.02 -18.44 8.99
C PHE A 133 4.42 -18.98 9.34
N LEU A 134 4.99 -18.55 10.46
CA LEU A 134 6.33 -18.97 10.89
C LEU A 134 6.41 -20.48 11.18
N GLU A 135 5.34 -21.07 11.73
CA GLU A 135 5.25 -22.52 11.97
C GLU A 135 5.16 -23.28 10.64
N LYS A 136 4.28 -22.86 9.72
CA LYS A 136 4.13 -23.48 8.38
C LYS A 136 5.42 -23.46 7.57
N MET A 137 6.17 -22.37 7.66
CA MET A 137 7.45 -22.20 6.97
C MET A 137 8.63 -22.86 7.70
N GLY A 138 8.42 -23.40 8.92
CA GLY A 138 9.47 -24.06 9.69
C GLY A 138 10.59 -23.10 10.16
N ILE A 139 10.27 -21.82 10.34
CA ILE A 139 11.25 -20.75 10.64
C ILE A 139 10.98 -20.05 11.99
N LYS A 140 10.17 -20.65 12.86
CA LYS A 140 9.83 -20.08 14.19
C LYS A 140 11.04 -19.73 15.07
N ASP A 141 12.16 -20.43 14.87
CA ASP A 141 13.40 -20.22 15.61
C ASP A 141 14.42 -19.32 14.89
N LYS A 142 14.14 -18.93 13.63
CA LYS A 142 14.98 -17.98 12.89
C LYS A 142 14.67 -16.55 13.29
N LYS A 143 15.72 -15.74 13.48
CA LYS A 143 15.64 -14.29 13.66
C LYS A 143 15.72 -13.61 12.31
N LEU A 144 14.59 -13.10 11.82
CA LEU A 144 14.51 -12.41 10.53
C LEU A 144 14.12 -10.94 10.72
N PRO A 145 14.72 -10.00 9.98
CA PRO A 145 14.23 -8.63 9.90
C PRO A 145 12.80 -8.61 9.37
N LEU A 146 11.97 -7.68 9.87
CA LEU A 146 10.55 -7.58 9.52
C LEU A 146 10.21 -6.17 9.05
N GLY A 147 9.72 -6.07 7.82
CA GLY A 147 9.08 -4.87 7.26
C GLY A 147 7.57 -4.91 7.49
N PHE A 148 6.96 -3.74 7.70
CA PHE A 148 5.51 -3.63 7.86
C PHE A 148 4.94 -2.55 6.94
N THR A 149 4.44 -2.98 5.79
CA THR A 149 3.65 -2.15 4.88
C THR A 149 2.28 -1.91 5.50
N PHE A 150 2.07 -0.72 6.03
CA PHE A 150 0.83 -0.30 6.67
C PHE A 150 0.21 0.83 5.85
N SER A 151 -0.76 0.49 5.00
CA SER A 151 -1.28 1.35 3.93
C SER A 151 -2.31 2.37 4.41
N PHE A 152 -1.97 3.12 5.45
CA PHE A 152 -2.77 4.19 6.06
C PHE A 152 -1.90 5.43 6.26
N PRO A 153 -2.49 6.64 6.27
CA PRO A 153 -1.73 7.87 6.47
C PRO A 153 -1.11 7.87 7.87
N CYS A 154 0.23 7.92 7.93
CA CYS A 154 0.97 7.91 9.18
C CYS A 154 2.01 9.03 9.22
N LEU A 155 2.16 9.63 10.38
CA LEU A 155 3.27 10.53 10.66
C LEU A 155 4.46 9.69 11.13
N GLN A 156 5.57 9.78 10.39
CA GLN A 156 6.82 9.13 10.75
C GLN A 156 7.82 10.19 11.24
N THR A 157 8.62 9.81 12.23
CA THR A 157 9.74 10.60 12.78
C THR A 157 11.09 9.95 12.45
N LYS A 158 11.05 8.65 12.18
CA LYS A 158 12.14 7.80 11.69
C LYS A 158 11.52 6.57 11.05
N LEU A 159 12.36 5.80 10.35
CA LEU A 159 12.02 4.55 9.67
C LEU A 159 11.22 3.55 10.54
N ASP A 160 11.47 3.59 11.85
CA ASP A 160 11.05 2.59 12.81
C ASP A 160 9.91 3.00 13.76
N GLU A 161 9.27 4.13 13.46
CA GLU A 161 8.11 4.70 14.16
C GLU A 161 7.08 5.19 13.13
N SER A 162 5.80 4.97 13.43
CA SER A 162 4.72 5.36 12.54
C SER A 162 3.43 5.60 13.32
N VAL A 163 3.10 6.87 13.55
CA VAL A 163 1.89 7.27 14.26
C VAL A 163 0.73 7.37 13.27
N LEU A 164 -0.33 6.57 13.47
CA LEU A 164 -1.50 6.63 12.60
C LEU A 164 -2.19 8.00 12.73
N ILE A 165 -2.41 8.69 11.61
CA ILE A 165 -3.15 9.97 11.60
C ILE A 165 -4.65 9.70 11.63
N SER A 166 -5.13 8.88 10.70
CA SER A 166 -6.56 8.57 10.57
C SER A 166 -6.75 7.27 9.80
N TRP A 167 -7.78 6.50 10.16
CA TRP A 167 -8.19 5.34 9.39
C TRP A 167 -8.81 5.73 8.05
N THR A 168 -8.67 4.83 7.07
CA THR A 168 -9.30 4.94 5.74
C THR A 168 -9.79 3.55 5.29
N LYS A 169 -10.33 3.42 4.08
CA LYS A 169 -10.65 2.12 3.44
C LYS A 169 -11.56 1.20 4.27
N GLY A 170 -12.44 1.78 5.09
CA GLY A 170 -13.43 1.04 5.89
C GLY A 170 -12.96 0.60 7.29
N PHE A 171 -11.67 0.74 7.62
CA PHE A 171 -11.16 0.51 8.98
C PHE A 171 -11.68 1.58 9.92
N ARG A 172 -12.11 1.19 11.13
CA ARG A 172 -12.58 2.09 12.18
C ARG A 172 -12.30 1.49 13.55
N LEU A 173 -11.04 1.43 13.95
CA LEU A 173 -10.64 0.86 15.24
C LEU A 173 -10.35 1.92 16.29
N SER A 174 -10.83 1.69 17.51
CA SER A 174 -10.47 2.51 18.66
C SER A 174 -9.06 2.22 19.16
N GLY A 175 -8.35 3.25 19.61
CA GLY A 175 -7.05 3.10 20.30
C GLY A 175 -5.85 2.89 19.37
N VAL A 176 -5.95 3.27 18.09
CA VAL A 176 -4.83 3.23 17.13
C VAL A 176 -4.50 4.60 16.55
N GLU A 177 -5.50 5.42 16.19
CA GLU A 177 -5.25 6.80 15.76
C GLU A 177 -4.51 7.57 16.86
N GLY A 178 -3.51 8.36 16.47
CA GLY A 178 -2.61 9.06 17.38
C GLY A 178 -1.57 8.18 18.08
N ASN A 179 -1.54 6.87 17.82
CA ASN A 179 -0.59 5.93 18.44
C ASN A 179 0.40 5.35 17.41
N ASP A 180 1.60 5.00 17.88
CA ASP A 180 2.61 4.32 17.07
C ASP A 180 2.23 2.87 16.79
N VAL A 181 1.92 2.56 15.52
CA VAL A 181 1.48 1.23 15.08
C VAL A 181 2.58 0.19 15.19
N VAL A 182 3.85 0.60 15.13
CA VAL A 182 4.99 -0.32 15.31
C VAL A 182 5.03 -0.79 16.76
N SER A 183 4.85 0.11 17.72
CA SER A 183 4.77 -0.22 19.15
C SER A 183 3.57 -1.11 19.48
N LEU A 184 2.40 -0.85 18.88
CA LEU A 184 1.22 -1.71 19.05
C LEU A 184 1.46 -3.13 18.51
N LEU A 185 2.01 -3.26 17.31
CA LEU A 185 2.37 -4.55 16.72
C LEU A 185 3.39 -5.30 17.58
N ARG A 186 4.46 -4.64 18.04
CA ARG A 186 5.46 -5.23 18.94
C ARG A 186 4.83 -5.79 20.22
N LYS A 187 3.92 -5.02 20.82
CA LYS A 187 3.20 -5.44 22.04
C LYS A 187 2.42 -6.73 21.81
N SER A 188 1.67 -6.85 20.71
CA SER A 188 0.91 -8.05 20.39
C SER A 188 1.78 -9.25 20.02
N ILE A 189 2.86 -9.05 19.26
CA ILE A 189 3.86 -10.10 18.96
C ILE A 189 4.45 -10.66 20.26
N LYS A 190 4.87 -9.77 21.18
CA LYS A 190 5.41 -10.15 22.49
C LYS A 190 4.38 -10.90 23.34
N LYS A 191 3.13 -10.41 23.40
CA LYS A 191 2.02 -11.06 24.10
C LYS A 191 1.77 -12.47 23.58
N ARG A 192 1.83 -12.67 22.26
CA ARG A 192 1.60 -13.97 21.60
C ARG A 192 2.73 -14.98 21.84
N GLY A 193 3.89 -14.53 22.33
CA GLY A 193 5.06 -15.37 22.54
C GLY A 193 5.85 -15.66 21.26
N VAL A 194 5.61 -14.93 20.17
CA VAL A 194 6.49 -14.95 19.01
C VAL A 194 7.79 -14.28 19.46
N LYS A 195 8.90 -15.05 19.48
CA LYS A 195 10.17 -14.63 20.09
C LYS A 195 10.51 -13.20 19.63
N GLU A 196 10.61 -12.29 20.61
CA GLU A 196 10.93 -10.87 20.41
C GLU A 196 12.30 -10.70 19.73
N ASN A 197 13.10 -11.75 19.62
CA ASN A 197 14.33 -11.78 18.84
C ASN A 197 14.14 -11.71 17.31
N ASN A 198 12.88 -11.77 16.82
CA ASN A 198 12.49 -11.50 15.43
C ASN A 198 12.25 -9.99 15.20
N THR A 199 12.76 -9.13 16.09
CA THR A 199 12.48 -7.70 16.09
C THR A 199 13.37 -6.94 15.10
N PHE A 200 12.79 -6.64 13.95
CA PHE A 200 12.89 -5.32 13.33
C PHE A 200 14.30 -4.70 13.16
N GLY A 201 15.20 -5.40 12.46
CA GLY A 201 16.33 -4.75 11.79
C GLY A 201 15.81 -4.00 10.55
N HIS A 202 16.08 -2.70 10.45
CA HIS A 202 15.65 -1.82 9.34
C HIS A 202 14.15 -1.89 9.00
N LYS A 203 13.37 -1.14 9.78
CA LYS A 203 11.93 -0.99 9.59
C LYS A 203 11.70 0.00 8.47
N THR A 204 10.82 -0.31 7.54
CA THR A 204 10.20 0.72 6.73
C THR A 204 8.71 0.51 6.84
N VAL A 205 8.02 1.39 7.57
CA VAL A 205 6.59 1.57 7.29
C VAL A 205 6.54 2.34 6.00
N ILE A 206 6.08 1.69 4.92
CA ILE A 206 5.82 2.38 3.67
C ILE A 206 4.33 2.65 3.61
N PRO A 207 3.86 3.86 3.99
CA PRO A 207 2.47 4.20 3.87
C PRO A 207 2.10 4.23 2.39
N ARG A 208 1.40 3.19 1.92
CA ARG A 208 0.80 3.19 0.59
C ARG A 208 -0.38 4.14 0.58
N HIS A 209 -0.17 5.34 0.06
CA HIS A 209 -1.22 6.32 -0.11
C HIS A 209 -2.15 5.86 -1.24
N GLY A 210 -3.37 5.42 -0.88
CA GLY A 210 -4.50 5.23 -1.78
C GLY A 210 -4.30 4.28 -2.97
N SER A 211 -4.46 2.98 -2.78
CA SER A 211 -4.67 2.05 -3.89
C SER A 211 -6.14 2.08 -4.32
N VAL A 212 -6.41 2.62 -5.51
CA VAL A 212 -7.59 2.29 -6.32
C VAL A 212 -7.29 0.96 -7.04
N SER A 213 -8.08 -0.06 -6.75
CA SER A 213 -7.97 -1.42 -7.33
C SER A 213 -8.76 -1.49 -8.66
N PRO A 214 -8.51 -2.46 -9.57
CA PRO A 214 -7.88 -2.17 -10.86
C PRO A 214 -8.75 -2.57 -12.06
N LYS A 215 -8.64 -1.82 -13.16
CA LYS A 215 -8.72 -2.29 -14.55
C LYS A 215 -8.60 -1.08 -15.47
N ARG A 216 -7.41 -0.88 -16.04
CA ARG A 216 -7.09 0.14 -17.06
C ARG A 216 -7.29 1.58 -16.57
N LEU A 217 -6.19 2.28 -16.33
CA LEU A 217 -5.91 3.67 -16.71
C LEU A 217 -4.83 4.22 -15.77
N TRP A 218 -3.70 4.57 -16.38
CA TRP A 218 -2.72 5.60 -16.04
C TRP A 218 -2.39 5.90 -14.57
N GLY A 219 -1.14 5.57 -14.20
CA GLY A 219 -0.11 6.51 -13.74
C GLY A 219 -0.34 7.32 -12.46
N PHE A 220 0.70 7.33 -11.61
CA PHE A 220 0.97 8.22 -10.47
C PHE A 220 0.43 7.78 -9.10
N GLY A 221 1.38 7.44 -8.21
CA GLY A 221 1.16 7.23 -6.78
C GLY A 221 1.36 5.78 -6.33
N GLY A 222 2.61 5.31 -6.23
CA GLY A 222 2.89 3.98 -5.63
C GLY A 222 4.12 3.25 -6.15
N ILE A 223 5.04 3.94 -6.84
CA ILE A 223 6.08 3.30 -7.66
C ILE A 223 7.12 2.56 -6.82
N VAL A 224 7.51 3.02 -5.62
CA VAL A 224 8.65 2.39 -4.93
C VAL A 224 8.35 0.98 -4.39
N VAL A 225 7.15 0.75 -3.83
CA VAL A 225 6.78 -0.59 -3.31
C VAL A 225 6.23 -1.48 -4.41
N ASP A 226 5.37 -0.94 -5.29
CA ASP A 226 4.79 -1.75 -6.37
C ASP A 226 5.86 -2.16 -7.40
N HIS A 227 6.93 -1.37 -7.58
CA HIS A 227 8.06 -1.76 -8.44
C HIS A 227 8.92 -2.84 -7.79
N PHE A 228 9.19 -2.78 -6.47
CA PHE A 228 9.90 -3.88 -5.78
C PHE A 228 9.10 -5.19 -5.82
N TYR A 229 7.77 -5.12 -5.65
CA TYR A 229 6.88 -6.29 -5.69
C TYR A 229 6.59 -6.82 -7.11
N ARG A 230 6.45 -5.96 -8.14
CA ARG A 230 6.18 -6.40 -9.53
C ARG A 230 7.41 -6.95 -10.23
N THR A 231 8.59 -6.40 -9.96
CA THR A 231 9.83 -6.86 -10.61
C THR A 231 10.21 -8.28 -10.15
N ALA A 232 9.78 -8.69 -8.96
CA ALA A 232 9.97 -10.04 -8.44
C ALA A 232 8.87 -11.05 -8.84
N LEU A 233 7.77 -10.61 -9.47
CA LEU A 233 6.64 -11.48 -9.88
C LEU A 233 6.56 -11.75 -11.39
N ASP A 234 7.32 -11.05 -12.24
CA ASP A 234 7.27 -11.25 -13.69
C ASP A 234 8.68 -11.47 -14.26
N SER A 235 9.08 -12.75 -14.39
CA SER A 235 10.42 -13.15 -14.84
C SER A 235 10.63 -13.10 -16.36
N THR A 236 9.81 -12.36 -17.13
CA THR A 236 9.88 -12.50 -18.60
C THR A 236 9.94 -11.24 -19.46
N ARG A 237 9.92 -10.00 -18.96
CA ARG A 237 10.10 -8.83 -19.87
C ARG A 237 10.87 -7.65 -19.26
N THR A 238 12.18 -7.69 -19.45
CA THR A 238 13.07 -6.53 -19.37
C THR A 238 12.97 -5.71 -20.65
N THR A 239 12.32 -4.54 -20.63
CA THR A 239 12.78 -3.32 -21.33
C THR A 239 11.83 -2.13 -21.05
N GLN A 240 12.45 -0.99 -20.72
CA GLN A 240 11.90 0.37 -20.86
C GLN A 240 10.65 0.74 -20.03
N LEU A 241 10.88 1.45 -18.91
CA LEU A 241 10.22 2.74 -18.61
C LEU A 241 10.81 3.32 -17.31
N PHE A 242 11.91 4.06 -17.50
CA PHE A 242 12.33 5.13 -16.61
C PHE A 242 11.22 6.20 -16.57
N MET A 243 10.64 6.48 -15.40
CA MET A 243 10.09 7.81 -15.09
C MET A 243 9.90 7.99 -13.58
N ASN A 244 10.87 8.71 -13.01
CA ASN A 244 10.79 9.66 -11.90
C ASN A 244 9.46 9.74 -11.13
N CYS A 245 9.51 9.42 -9.83
CA CYS A 245 8.82 10.17 -8.77
C CYS A 245 9.39 9.78 -7.39
N VAL A 246 10.60 10.22 -7.13
CA VAL A 246 11.04 10.65 -5.80
C VAL A 246 10.87 12.17 -5.84
N ILE A 247 9.91 12.72 -5.10
CA ILE A 247 9.72 14.17 -5.06
C ILE A 247 10.43 14.70 -3.82
N VAL A 248 11.59 15.33 -4.07
CA VAL A 248 11.83 16.70 -3.63
C VAL A 248 10.87 17.61 -4.38
#